data_AF-A0A2E6WWP9-F1
#
_entry.id   AF-A0A2E6WWP9-F1
#
_cell.length_a   1.000
_cell.length_b   1.000
_cell.length_c   1.000
_cell.angle_alpha   90.00
_cell.angle_beta   90.00
_cell.angle_gamma   90.00
#
_symmetry.space_group_name_H-M   'P 1'
#
loop_
_entity.id
_entity.type
_entity.pdbx_description
1 polymer ?
#
loop_
_entity_poly.entity_id
_entity_poly.type
_entity_poly.pdbx_seq_one_letter_code
_entity_poly.pdbx_strand_id
1 'polypeptide(L)'
;LAGVLAGLDWAAEQGAESIVTAAADTPFFPCDLVPRLLLAADDMAHPLALAATPDAKRGTARHPTFGLWPVVLRDDLRSALAGGLRKVVLWTERHDGREALFPDEAAFFNVNTPEDLAKAEAMV
;
A
#
# COMPACT_ATOMS: atom_id res chain seq x y z
N LEU A 1 6.05 8.02 1.45
CA LEU A 1 5.18 8.56 0.38
C LEU A 1 5.95 9.19 -0.77
N ALA A 2 7.05 9.91 -0.50
CA ALA A 2 7.96 10.33 -1.58
C ALA A 2 8.35 9.15 -2.49
N GLY A 3 8.56 7.95 -1.93
CA GLY A 3 8.79 6.73 -2.71
C GLY A 3 7.63 6.30 -3.61
N VAL A 4 6.37 6.42 -3.15
CA VAL A 4 5.19 6.12 -4.00
C VAL A 4 5.13 7.11 -5.16
N LEU A 5 5.27 8.41 -4.87
CA LEU A 5 5.27 9.44 -5.91
C LEU A 5 6.40 9.24 -6.93
N ALA A 6 7.62 8.94 -6.46
CA ALA A 6 8.75 8.65 -7.34
C ALA A 6 8.48 7.42 -8.23
N GLY A 7 7.85 6.37 -7.67
CA GLY A 7 7.42 5.20 -8.43
C GLY A 7 6.37 5.54 -9.50
N LEU A 8 5.40 6.40 -9.16
CA LEU A 8 4.37 6.85 -10.11
C LEU A 8 4.96 7.69 -11.24
N ASP A 9 5.92 8.55 -10.94
CA ASP A 9 6.64 9.36 -11.93
C ASP A 9 7.38 8.47 -12.91
N TRP A 10 8.17 7.52 -12.40
CA TRP A 10 8.89 6.56 -13.22
C TRP A 10 7.95 5.69 -14.06
N ALA A 11 6.88 5.17 -13.47
CA ALA A 11 5.91 4.33 -14.17
C ALA A 11 5.21 5.06 -15.32
N ALA A 12 4.94 6.36 -15.15
CA ALA A 12 4.38 7.18 -16.21
C ALA A 12 5.34 7.36 -17.39
N GLU A 13 6.65 7.47 -17.15
CA GLU A 13 7.66 7.49 -18.22
C GLU A 13 7.70 6.16 -18.97
N GLN A 14 7.34 5.05 -18.30
CA GLN A 14 7.22 3.73 -18.92
C GLN A 14 5.86 3.52 -19.62
N GLY A 15 4.93 4.47 -19.54
CA GLY A 15 3.57 4.32 -20.08
C GLY A 15 2.69 3.34 -19.32
N ALA A 16 3.03 3.01 -18.07
CA ALA A 16 2.20 2.17 -17.22
C ALA A 16 1.00 2.95 -16.65
N GLU A 17 -0.10 2.25 -16.36
CA GLU A 17 -1.32 2.85 -15.82
C GLU A 17 -1.36 2.86 -14.29
N SER A 18 -0.66 1.92 -13.66
CA SER A 18 -0.63 1.77 -12.21
C SER A 18 0.67 1.13 -11.73
N ILE A 19 0.95 1.27 -10.43
CA ILE A 19 2.02 0.55 -9.73
C ILE A 19 1.45 -0.16 -8.51
N VAL A 20 2.12 -1.23 -8.09
CA VAL A 20 1.94 -1.81 -6.76
C VAL A 20 3.18 -1.55 -5.94
N THR A 21 3.00 -1.16 -4.68
CA THR A 21 4.09 -1.00 -3.72
C THR A 21 4.02 -2.10 -2.67
N ALA A 22 5.19 -2.49 -2.16
CA ALA A 22 5.35 -3.38 -1.02
C ALA A 22 6.48 -2.84 -0.15
N ALA A 23 6.39 -3.02 1.17
CA ALA A 23 7.47 -2.64 2.08
C ALA A 23 8.60 -3.69 2.01
N ALA A 24 9.84 -3.22 1.84
CA ALA A 24 11.00 -4.09 1.68
C ALA A 24 11.43 -4.81 2.97
N ASP A 25 10.96 -4.33 4.12
CA ASP A 25 11.24 -4.80 5.48
C ASP A 25 10.20 -5.83 5.99
N THR A 26 9.29 -6.26 5.13
CA THR A 26 8.19 -7.19 5.47
C THR A 26 8.34 -8.45 4.62
N PRO A 27 9.18 -9.42 4.99
CA PRO A 27 9.56 -10.52 4.11
C PRO A 27 8.44 -11.54 3.82
N PHE A 28 7.34 -11.52 4.59
CA PHE A 28 6.29 -12.54 4.57
C PHE A 28 4.98 -12.09 3.94
N PHE A 29 4.95 -10.94 3.26
CA PHE A 29 3.69 -10.46 2.68
C PHE A 29 3.13 -11.48 1.68
N PRO A 30 1.80 -11.61 1.56
CA PRO A 30 1.20 -12.71 0.80
C PRO A 30 1.54 -12.67 -0.70
N CYS A 31 1.80 -13.84 -1.30
CA CYS A 31 2.08 -13.94 -2.74
C CYS A 31 0.91 -13.50 -3.63
N ASP A 32 -0.30 -13.45 -3.07
CA ASP A 32 -1.52 -12.98 -3.73
C ASP A 32 -1.81 -11.49 -3.45
N LEU A 33 -0.82 -10.70 -3.01
CA LEU A 33 -0.94 -9.26 -2.77
C LEU A 33 -1.55 -8.52 -3.98
N VAL A 34 -0.93 -8.64 -5.15
CA VAL A 34 -1.35 -7.96 -6.38
C VAL A 34 -2.77 -8.35 -6.81
N PRO A 35 -3.10 -9.65 -6.99
CA PRO A 35 -4.46 -10.02 -7.43
C PRO A 35 -5.54 -9.58 -6.43
N ARG A 36 -5.27 -9.58 -5.12
CA ARG A 36 -6.24 -9.07 -4.14
C ARG A 36 -6.43 -7.55 -4.20
N LEU A 37 -5.36 -6.79 -4.41
CA LEU A 37 -5.44 -5.34 -4.58
C LEU A 37 -6.24 -4.97 -5.84
N LEU A 38 -5.99 -5.67 -6.95
CA LEU A 38 -6.74 -5.49 -8.20
C LEU A 38 -8.23 -5.81 -8.02
N LEU A 39 -8.54 -6.94 -7.39
CA LEU A 39 -9.93 -7.33 -7.12
C LEU A 39 -10.64 -6.32 -6.20
N ALA A 40 -9.95 -5.79 -5.19
CA ALA A 40 -10.53 -4.78 -4.31
C ALA A 40 -10.85 -3.48 -5.07
N ALA A 41 -9.97 -3.08 -6.00
CA ALA A 41 -10.11 -1.88 -6.80
C ALA A 41 -10.94 -2.07 -8.09
N ASP A 42 -11.59 -3.22 -8.25
CA ASP A 42 -12.35 -3.54 -9.45
C ASP A 42 -13.50 -2.54 -9.68
N ASP A 43 -13.84 -2.28 -10.93
CA ASP A 43 -14.81 -1.26 -11.37
C ASP A 43 -14.50 0.20 -10.96
N MET A 44 -13.33 0.50 -10.39
CA MET A 44 -12.90 1.88 -10.16
C MET A 44 -12.39 2.50 -11.45
N ALA A 45 -12.81 3.74 -11.75
CA ALA A 45 -12.26 4.51 -12.87
C ALA A 45 -10.73 4.72 -12.72
N HIS A 46 -10.26 4.87 -11.48
CA HIS A 46 -8.85 4.99 -11.13
C HIS A 46 -8.54 3.98 -10.02
N PRO A 47 -8.08 2.76 -10.36
CA PRO A 47 -7.86 1.69 -9.39
C PRO A 47 -6.90 2.10 -8.27
N LEU A 48 -7.43 2.22 -7.06
CA LEU A 48 -6.70 2.62 -5.86
C LEU A 48 -7.13 1.75 -4.69
N ALA A 49 -6.21 0.94 -4.17
CA ALA A 49 -6.48 0.09 -3.02
C ALA A 49 -5.27 0.00 -2.10
N LEU A 50 -5.52 -0.12 -0.80
CA LEU A 50 -4.51 -0.40 0.21
C LEU A 50 -4.77 -1.78 0.81
N ALA A 51 -3.69 -2.51 1.12
CA ALA A 51 -3.82 -3.71 1.93
C ALA A 51 -4.29 -3.32 3.34
N ALA A 52 -5.13 -4.15 3.94
CA ALA A 52 -5.58 -3.99 5.31
C ALA A 52 -5.70 -5.34 6.00
N THR A 53 -5.45 -5.38 7.30
CA THR A 53 -5.63 -6.56 8.15
C THR A 53 -6.69 -6.28 9.22
N PRO A 54 -7.33 -7.30 9.81
CA PRO A 54 -8.23 -7.11 10.93
C PRO A 54 -7.54 -6.39 12.10
N ASP A 55 -8.26 -5.49 12.77
CA ASP A 55 -7.82 -4.81 14.00
C ASP A 55 -8.96 -4.81 15.01
N ALA A 56 -8.71 -5.33 16.21
CA ALA A 56 -9.75 -5.50 17.23
C ALA A 56 -10.35 -4.19 17.75
N LYS A 57 -9.66 -3.05 17.58
CA LYS A 57 -10.11 -1.73 18.06
C LYS A 57 -10.71 -0.88 16.95
N ARG A 58 -10.21 -1.01 15.72
CA ARG A 58 -10.53 -0.15 14.58
C ARG A 58 -11.34 -0.85 13.50
N GLY A 59 -11.56 -2.16 13.62
CA GLY A 59 -12.11 -3.02 12.58
C GLY A 59 -11.00 -3.47 11.63
N THR A 60 -10.33 -2.52 10.98
CA THR A 60 -9.22 -2.80 10.06
C THR A 60 -8.02 -1.88 10.32
N ALA A 61 -6.82 -2.41 10.11
CA ALA A 61 -5.55 -1.69 10.10
C ALA A 61 -5.03 -1.66 8.66
N ARG A 62 -4.98 -0.45 8.07
CA ARG A 62 -4.45 -0.24 6.72
C ARG A 62 -2.93 -0.24 6.73
N HIS A 63 -2.35 -0.82 5.68
CA HIS A 63 -0.92 -0.91 5.42
C HIS A 63 -0.55 0.02 4.26
N PRO A 64 -0.32 1.33 4.50
CA PRO A 64 -0.18 2.34 3.44
C PRO A 64 1.06 2.19 2.54
N THR A 65 2.00 1.31 2.90
CA THR A 65 3.16 0.94 2.07
C THR A 65 2.85 -0.19 1.10
N PHE A 66 1.72 -0.88 1.31
CA PHE A 66 1.19 -1.97 0.49
C PHE A 66 -0.05 -1.49 -0.24
N GLY A 67 0.08 -1.10 -1.50
CA GLY A 67 -1.04 -0.51 -2.22
C GLY A 67 -0.90 -0.59 -3.71
N LEU A 68 -2.05 -0.53 -4.38
CA LEU A 68 -2.22 -0.30 -5.80
C LEU A 68 -2.48 1.19 -6.00
N TRP A 69 -1.72 1.82 -6.89
CA TRP A 69 -1.74 3.27 -7.10
C TRP A 69 -1.87 3.58 -8.58
N PRO A 70 -2.87 4.39 -8.98
CA PRO A 70 -3.06 4.73 -10.39
C PRO A 70 -2.17 5.93 -10.75
N VAL A 71 -1.45 5.81 -11.87
CA VAL A 71 -0.47 6.82 -12.35
C VAL A 71 -1.13 8.17 -12.60
N VAL A 72 -2.39 8.17 -13.02
CA VAL A 72 -3.18 9.39 -13.27
C VAL A 72 -3.30 10.31 -12.04
N LEU A 73 -3.17 9.78 -10.81
CA LEU A 73 -3.26 10.56 -9.58
C LEU A 73 -1.91 11.13 -9.09
N ARG A 74 -0.81 10.94 -9.83
CA ARG A 74 0.54 11.38 -9.40
C ARG A 74 0.63 12.88 -9.10
N ASP A 75 0.01 13.73 -9.91
CA ASP A 75 0.12 15.19 -9.80
C ASP A 75 -0.76 15.72 -8.66
N ASP A 76 -1.90 15.08 -8.41
CA ASP A 76 -2.71 15.32 -7.22
C ASP A 76 -1.96 14.92 -5.95
N LEU A 77 -1.34 13.73 -5.93
CA LEU A 77 -0.52 13.28 -4.81
C LEU A 77 0.66 14.23 -4.56
N ARG A 78 1.34 14.69 -5.61
CA ARG A 78 2.41 15.68 -5.52
C ARG A 78 1.92 16.98 -4.87
N SER A 79 0.77 17.48 -5.31
CA SER A 79 0.17 18.71 -4.78
C SER A 79 -0.24 18.53 -3.32
N ALA A 80 -0.81 17.38 -2.96
CA ALA A 80 -1.15 17.06 -1.58
C ALA A 80 0.09 16.99 -0.67
N LEU A 81 1.18 16.37 -1.14
CA LEU A 81 2.45 16.30 -0.40
C LEU A 81 3.06 17.70 -0.20
N ALA A 82 3.07 18.54 -1.24
CA ALA A 82 3.51 19.94 -1.13
C ALA A 82 2.62 20.76 -0.18
N GLY A 83 1.32 20.46 -0.14
CA GLY A 83 0.35 21.04 0.80
C GLY A 83 0.45 20.52 2.24
N GLY A 84 1.44 19.68 2.55
CA GLY A 84 1.70 19.21 3.91
C GLY A 84 0.89 17.96 4.31
N LEU A 85 0.46 17.14 3.35
CA LEU A 85 -0.18 15.85 3.63
C LEU A 85 0.67 15.01 4.60
N ARG A 86 0.09 14.70 5.77
CA ARG A 86 0.77 13.90 6.81
C ARG A 86 0.37 12.43 6.85
N LYS A 87 -0.76 12.07 6.24
CA LYS A 87 -1.34 10.72 6.27
C LYS A 87 -1.89 10.36 4.91
N VAL A 88 -1.26 9.42 4.20
CA VAL A 88 -1.74 8.98 2.88
C VAL A 88 -3.12 8.36 2.94
N VAL A 89 -3.45 7.72 4.05
CA VAL A 89 -4.78 7.12 4.24
C VAL A 89 -5.90 8.16 4.06
N LEU A 90 -5.70 9.39 4.56
CA LEU A 90 -6.67 10.48 4.38
C LEU A 90 -6.73 10.99 2.93
N TRP A 91 -5.63 10.83 2.19
CA TRP A 91 -5.59 11.18 0.77
C TRP A 91 -6.28 10.12 -0.07
N THR A 92 -6.02 8.83 0.19
CA THR A 92 -6.69 7.74 -0.52
C THR A 92 -8.20 7.75 -0.28
N GLU A 93 -8.66 8.08 0.93
CA GLU A 93 -10.10 8.23 1.22
C GLU A 93 -10.78 9.30 0.35
N ARG A 94 -10.08 10.37 -0.05
CA ARG A 94 -10.64 11.41 -0.93
C ARG A 94 -10.80 10.96 -2.38
N HIS A 95 -10.13 9.86 -2.75
CA HIS A 95 -10.15 9.26 -4.07
C HIS A 95 -10.89 7.91 -4.06
N ASP A 96 -11.79 7.72 -3.09
CA ASP A 96 -12.56 6.48 -2.89
C ASP A 96 -11.68 5.22 -2.81
N GLY A 97 -10.46 5.37 -2.28
CA GLY A 97 -9.49 4.30 -2.14
C GLY A 97 -10.04 3.16 -1.27
N ARG A 98 -9.97 1.94 -1.82
CA ARG A 98 -10.57 0.75 -1.20
C ARG A 98 -9.57 -0.04 -0.37
N GLU A 99 -10.09 -0.99 0.42
CA GLU A 99 -9.29 -1.87 1.26
C GLU A 99 -9.31 -3.30 0.71
N ALA A 100 -8.13 -3.87 0.48
CA ALA A 100 -7.96 -5.29 0.21
C ALA A 100 -7.67 -5.99 1.55
N LEU A 101 -8.62 -6.80 2.03
CA LEU A 101 -8.49 -7.49 3.31
C LEU A 101 -7.60 -8.74 3.22
N PHE A 102 -6.64 -8.80 4.13
CA PHE A 102 -5.78 -9.95 4.37
C PHE A 102 -6.04 -10.47 5.79
N PRO A 103 -6.37 -11.77 5.94
CA PRO A 103 -6.80 -12.32 7.23
C PRO A 103 -5.65 -12.45 8.23
N ASP A 104 -4.42 -12.58 7.74
CA ASP A 104 -3.23 -12.79 8.56
C ASP A 104 -2.46 -11.48 8.75
N GLU A 105 -2.49 -10.96 9.98
CA GLU A 105 -1.72 -9.78 10.37
C GLU A 105 -0.21 -10.06 10.39
N ALA A 106 0.20 -11.29 10.73
CA ALA A 106 1.61 -11.65 10.84
C ALA A 106 2.32 -11.63 9.47
N ALA A 107 1.57 -11.80 8.37
CA ALA A 107 2.09 -11.64 7.02
C ALA A 107 2.59 -10.21 6.73
N PHE A 108 2.12 -9.21 7.48
CA PHE A 108 2.55 -7.81 7.36
C PHE A 108 3.54 -7.40 8.47
N PHE A 109 4.20 -8.37 9.12
CA PHE A 109 5.19 -8.13 10.16
C PHE A 109 6.45 -7.43 9.58
N ASN A 110 6.74 -6.25 10.13
CA ASN A 110 7.87 -5.43 9.71
C ASN A 110 9.09 -5.68 10.61
N VAL A 111 10.22 -6.02 9.98
CA VAL A 111 11.50 -6.24 10.64
C VAL A 111 12.30 -4.94 10.72
N ASN A 112 12.31 -4.29 11.89
CA ASN A 112 13.06 -3.04 12.10
C ASN A 112 14.29 -3.23 12.98
N THR A 113 14.29 -4.21 13.89
CA THR A 113 15.38 -4.43 14.85
C THR A 113 16.01 -5.82 14.71
N PRO A 114 17.23 -6.03 15.26
CA PRO A 114 17.84 -7.36 15.33
C PRO A 114 16.95 -8.40 16.02
N GLU A 115 16.18 -7.99 17.03
CA GLU A 115 15.21 -8.88 17.71
C GLU A 115 14.04 -9.25 16.79
N ASP A 116 13.59 -8.33 15.94
CA ASP A 116 12.57 -8.64 14.92
C ASP A 116 13.12 -9.63 13.88
N LEU A 117 14.41 -9.51 13.53
CA LEU A 117 15.06 -10.44 12.61
C LEU A 117 15.09 -11.86 13.19
N ALA A 118 15.46 -12.02 14.47
CA ALA A 118 15.46 -13.32 15.14
C ALA A 118 14.04 -13.93 15.21
N LYS A 119 13.00 -13.10 15.38
CA LYS A 119 11.60 -13.56 15.29
C LYS A 119 11.23 -13.98 13.87
N ALA A 120 11.64 -13.20 12.86
CA ALA A 120 11.37 -13.51 11.47
C ALA A 120 12.04 -14.83 11.04
N GLU A 121 13.28 -15.10 11.48
CA GLU A 121 13.95 -16.37 11.22
C GLU A 121 13.18 -17.57 11.79
N ALA A 122 12.46 -17.40 12.90
CA ALA A 122 11.63 -18.45 13.50
C ALA A 122 10.27 -18.66 12.81
N MET A 123 9.90 -17.81 11.84
CA MET A 123 8.66 -17.91 11.07
C MET A 123 8.81 -18.70 9.75
N VAL A 124 10.05 -19.04 9.38
CA VAL A 124 10.41 -19.83 8.19
C VAL A 124 10.52 -21.31 8.55
#